data_AF-A0A8T1UBK1-F1
#
_entry.id   AF-A0A8T1UBK1-F1
#
_cell.length_a   1.000
_cell.length_b   1.000
_cell.length_c   1.000
_cell.angle_alpha   90.00
_cell.angle_beta   90.00
_cell.angle_gamma   90.00
#
_symmetry.space_group_name_H-M   'P 1'
#
loop_
_entity.id
_entity.type
_entity.pdbx_description
1 polymer ?
#
loop_
_entity_poly.entity_id
_entity_poly.type
_entity_poly.pdbx_seq_one_letter_code
_entity_poly.pdbx_strand_id
1 'polypeptide(L)'
;MAGFLQDVAQFKWYHIYLPSLRQFWKLYGNTDVPYQFVVPERDEAWPKTAWGIRFGSRVVAMRHGIVYASQMAESKEELEKLGFCFSTIYERDWTEKVLPSLKKHQQEFGHCIISQGFKVPDCHPWPTKAWGMRLGKVVNKIRTGNGYVEQAARDKEILAAVGFVWSQDEAV
;
A
#
# COMPACT_ATOMS: atom_id res chain seq x y z
N MET A 1 -1.40 -20.12 30.00
CA MET A 1 -2.35 -19.27 29.26
C MET A 1 -1.86 -18.89 27.85
N ALA A 2 -0.55 -18.77 27.61
CA ALA A 2 0.01 -18.42 26.30
C ALA A 2 -0.31 -19.42 25.17
N GLY A 3 -0.29 -20.74 25.43
CA GLY A 3 -0.57 -21.76 24.42
C GLY A 3 -1.99 -21.73 23.84
N PHE A 4 -3.00 -21.40 24.65
CA PHE A 4 -4.39 -21.31 24.21
C PHE A 4 -4.63 -20.13 23.25
N LEU A 5 -3.99 -18.98 23.48
CA LEU A 5 -4.11 -17.83 22.59
C LEU A 5 -3.42 -18.06 21.24
N GLN A 6 -2.30 -18.79 21.23
CA GLN A 6 -1.61 -19.18 20.01
C GLN A 6 -2.47 -20.12 19.17
N ASP A 7 -3.15 -21.08 19.79
CA ASP A 7 -4.08 -22.01 19.12
C ASP A 7 -5.25 -21.27 18.44
N VAL A 8 -5.86 -20.29 19.13
CA VAL A 8 -6.92 -19.45 18.55
C VAL A 8 -6.40 -18.58 17.40
N ALA A 9 -5.19 -18.03 17.51
CA ALA A 9 -4.58 -17.22 16.46
C ALA A 9 -4.29 -18.07 15.21
N GLN A 10 -3.74 -19.27 15.41
CA GLN A 10 -3.49 -20.26 14.36
C GLN A 10 -4.80 -20.62 13.66
N PHE A 11 -5.82 -21.01 14.43
CA PHE A 11 -7.13 -21.35 13.89
C PHE A 11 -7.70 -20.22 13.03
N LYS A 12 -7.73 -18.98 13.55
CA LYS A 12 -8.24 -17.84 12.78
C LYS A 12 -7.43 -17.57 11.52
N TRP A 13 -6.11 -17.74 11.57
CA TRP A 13 -5.26 -17.54 10.40
C TRP A 13 -5.62 -18.51 9.27
N TYR A 14 -5.62 -19.82 9.55
CA TYR A 14 -5.84 -20.85 8.53
C TYR A 14 -7.30 -21.01 8.11
N HIS A 15 -8.27 -20.66 8.96
CA HIS A 15 -9.69 -20.82 8.65
C HIS A 15 -10.40 -19.53 8.21
N ILE A 16 -9.79 -18.36 8.43
CA ILE A 16 -10.43 -17.08 8.12
C ILE A 16 -9.54 -16.28 7.18
N TYR A 17 -8.36 -15.85 7.65
CA TYR A 17 -7.63 -14.77 6.99
C TYR A 17 -6.86 -15.22 5.75
N LEU A 18 -6.10 -16.31 5.84
CA LEU A 18 -5.33 -16.79 4.70
C LEU A 18 -6.26 -17.26 3.55
N PRO A 19 -7.34 -18.03 3.79
CA PRO A 19 -8.32 -18.33 2.75
C PRO A 19 -9.01 -17.08 2.18
N SER A 20 -9.33 -16.09 3.02
CA SER A 20 -9.93 -14.83 2.55
C SER A 20 -8.95 -14.02 1.70
N LEU A 21 -7.65 -14.04 2.00
CA LEU A 21 -6.62 -13.41 1.16
C LEU A 21 -6.53 -14.09 -0.20
N ARG A 22 -6.51 -15.44 -0.24
CA ARG A 22 -6.55 -16.21 -1.50
C ARG A 22 -7.77 -15.86 -2.33
N GLN A 23 -8.94 -15.78 -1.70
CA GLN A 23 -10.18 -15.46 -2.39
C GLN A 23 -10.19 -14.02 -2.91
N PHE A 24 -9.75 -13.05 -2.10
CA PHE A 24 -9.62 -11.66 -2.54
C PHE A 24 -8.69 -11.56 -3.75
N TRP A 25 -7.54 -12.22 -3.70
CA TRP A 25 -6.59 -12.28 -4.82
C TRP A 25 -7.22 -12.89 -6.07
N LYS A 26 -7.98 -13.99 -5.94
CA LYS A 26 -8.69 -14.62 -7.06
C LYS A 26 -9.70 -13.68 -7.73
N LEU A 27 -10.40 -12.84 -6.95
CA LEU A 27 -11.41 -11.93 -7.45
C LEU A 27 -10.84 -10.63 -8.05
N TYR A 28 -9.77 -10.09 -7.44
CA TYR A 28 -9.26 -8.75 -7.75
C TYR A 28 -7.85 -8.73 -8.34
N GLY A 29 -7.16 -9.87 -8.40
CA GLY A 29 -5.81 -10.01 -8.95
C GLY A 29 -4.70 -9.40 -8.08
N ASN A 30 -4.99 -8.95 -6.87
CA ASN A 30 -4.04 -8.37 -5.93
C ASN A 30 -4.49 -8.61 -4.48
N THR A 31 -3.67 -8.21 -3.50
CA THR A 31 -4.03 -8.29 -2.07
C THR A 31 -4.15 -6.92 -1.40
N ASP A 32 -4.34 -5.85 -2.17
CA ASP A 32 -4.48 -4.49 -1.67
C ASP A 32 -5.93 -4.26 -1.18
N VAL A 33 -6.31 -5.03 -0.14
CA VAL A 33 -7.65 -5.02 0.44
C VAL A 33 -7.99 -3.62 0.97
N PRO A 34 -9.07 -2.97 0.48
CA PRO A 34 -9.49 -1.66 0.97
C PRO A 34 -9.80 -1.68 2.46
N TYR A 35 -9.44 -0.63 3.21
CA TYR A 35 -9.63 -0.58 4.67
C TYR A 35 -11.08 -0.89 5.11
N GLN A 36 -12.07 -0.37 4.38
CA GLN A 36 -13.49 -0.55 4.67
C GLN A 36 -14.07 -1.87 4.12
N PHE A 37 -13.26 -2.72 3.50
CA PHE A 37 -13.74 -3.97 2.93
C PHE A 37 -14.24 -4.90 4.03
N VAL A 38 -15.51 -5.27 3.93
CA VAL A 38 -16.18 -6.26 4.76
C VAL A 38 -16.45 -7.47 3.88
N VAL A 39 -16.15 -8.67 4.38
CA VAL A 39 -16.46 -9.90 3.65
C VAL A 39 -17.98 -9.99 3.47
N PRO A 40 -18.48 -10.13 2.23
CA PRO A 40 -19.91 -10.25 1.97
C PRO A 40 -20.54 -11.40 2.77
N GLU A 41 -21.70 -11.14 3.35
CA GLU A 41 -22.48 -12.20 3.98
C GLU A 41 -23.15 -13.07 2.91
N ARG A 42 -23.28 -14.38 3.19
CA ARG A 42 -23.97 -15.34 2.33
C ARG A 42 -23.36 -15.54 0.94
N ASP A 43 -22.13 -15.07 0.74
CA ASP A 43 -21.35 -15.34 -0.45
C ASP A 43 -20.47 -16.57 -0.22
N GLU A 44 -20.87 -17.70 -0.80
CA GLU A 44 -20.17 -18.98 -0.70
C GLU A 44 -18.78 -18.95 -1.37
N ALA A 45 -18.44 -17.89 -2.12
CA ALA A 45 -17.09 -17.68 -2.59
C ALA A 45 -16.10 -17.40 -1.44
N TRP A 46 -16.59 -16.94 -0.28
CA TRP A 46 -15.79 -16.64 0.90
C TRP A 46 -15.96 -17.72 2.00
N PRO A 47 -14.95 -17.90 2.87
CA PRO A 47 -15.11 -18.74 4.05
C PRO A 47 -16.27 -18.26 4.90
N LYS A 48 -17.17 -19.16 5.32
CA LYS A 48 -18.33 -18.83 6.17
C LYS A 48 -17.93 -18.17 7.48
N THR A 49 -16.78 -18.58 8.02
CA THR A 49 -16.15 -18.02 9.22
C THR A 49 -15.64 -16.59 9.02
N ALA A 50 -15.54 -16.11 7.77
CA ALA A 50 -15.08 -14.78 7.42
C ALA A 50 -16.23 -13.80 7.15
N TRP A 51 -17.45 -14.26 6.91
CA TRP A 51 -18.60 -13.41 6.59
C TRP A 51 -18.83 -12.32 7.65
N GLY A 52 -19.07 -11.09 7.19
CA GLY A 52 -19.29 -9.93 8.06
C GLY A 52 -18.02 -9.39 8.75
N ILE A 53 -16.87 -10.03 8.60
CA ILE A 53 -15.61 -9.53 9.18
C ILE A 53 -15.14 -8.31 8.38
N ARG A 54 -14.75 -7.26 9.12
CA ARG A 54 -13.99 -6.10 8.60
C ARG A 54 -12.58 -6.55 8.20
N PHE A 55 -12.49 -7.25 7.07
CA PHE A 55 -11.26 -7.88 6.61
C PHE A 55 -10.20 -6.85 6.22
N GLY A 56 -10.61 -5.74 5.60
CA GLY A 56 -9.71 -4.63 5.25
C GLY A 56 -8.93 -4.08 6.43
N SER A 57 -9.63 -3.72 7.51
CA SER A 57 -8.97 -3.18 8.71
C SER A 57 -8.04 -4.21 9.36
N ARG A 58 -8.38 -5.49 9.28
CA ARG A 58 -7.50 -6.56 9.79
C ARG A 58 -6.25 -6.75 8.95
N VAL A 59 -6.36 -6.68 7.63
CA VAL A 59 -5.20 -6.72 6.71
C VAL A 59 -4.27 -5.54 6.97
N VAL A 60 -4.81 -4.33 7.23
CA VAL A 60 -3.98 -3.18 7.64
C VAL A 60 -3.24 -3.46 8.96
N ALA A 61 -3.92 -4.02 9.96
CA ALA A 61 -3.27 -4.38 11.22
C ALA A 61 -2.18 -5.47 11.05
N MET A 62 -2.37 -6.42 10.12
CA MET A 62 -1.35 -7.41 9.74
C MET A 62 -0.12 -6.72 9.12
N ARG A 63 -0.31 -5.78 8.20
CA ARG A 63 0.80 -5.02 7.57
C ARG A 63 1.57 -4.16 8.58
N HIS A 64 0.91 -3.71 9.65
CA HIS A 64 1.57 -2.99 10.75
C HIS A 64 2.25 -3.94 11.76
N GLY A 65 2.20 -5.26 11.55
CA GLY A 65 2.78 -6.24 12.47
C GLY A 65 2.05 -6.36 13.81
N ILE A 66 0.85 -5.77 13.94
CA ILE A 66 0.09 -5.73 15.20
C ILE A 66 -0.52 -7.10 15.51
N VAL A 67 -0.90 -7.86 14.47
CA VAL A 67 -1.60 -9.14 14.59
C VAL A 67 -1.00 -10.19 13.66
N TYR A 68 -1.01 -11.45 14.11
CA TYR A 68 -0.63 -12.63 13.31
C TYR A 68 0.81 -12.64 12.78
N ALA A 69 1.74 -11.90 13.41
CA ALA A 69 3.14 -11.82 12.96
C ALA A 69 3.79 -13.21 12.80
N SER A 70 3.61 -14.11 13.78
CA SER A 70 4.13 -15.49 13.71
C SER A 70 3.51 -16.27 12.55
N GLN A 71 2.20 -16.22 12.39
CA GLN A 71 1.49 -16.93 11.32
C GLN A 71 1.86 -16.42 9.92
N MET A 72 2.06 -15.11 9.79
CA MET A 72 2.54 -14.50 8.56
C MET A 72 3.97 -14.89 8.24
N ALA A 73 4.83 -15.04 9.26
CA ALA A 73 6.18 -15.56 9.07
C ALA A 73 6.17 -17.04 8.65
N GLU A 74 5.33 -17.87 9.27
CA GLU A 74 5.13 -19.28 8.90
C GLU A 74 4.58 -19.43 7.47
N SER A 75 3.66 -18.54 7.05
CA SER A 75 3.02 -18.57 5.72
C SER A 75 3.69 -17.62 4.72
N LYS A 76 4.94 -17.20 4.96
CA LYS A 76 5.61 -16.15 4.19
C LYS A 76 5.67 -16.44 2.69
N GLU A 77 6.11 -17.65 2.32
CA GLU A 77 6.26 -18.05 0.92
C GLU A 77 4.93 -17.97 0.16
N GLU A 78 3.84 -18.38 0.81
CA GLU A 78 2.51 -18.30 0.21
C GLU A 78 2.03 -16.85 0.06
N LEU A 79 2.25 -16.02 1.08
CA LEU A 79 1.93 -14.60 1.02
C LEU A 79 2.73 -13.89 -0.09
N GLU A 80 3.99 -14.26 -0.30
CA GLU A 80 4.82 -13.76 -1.41
C GLU A 80 4.23 -14.19 -2.78
N LYS A 81 3.80 -15.44 -2.92
CA LYS A 81 3.12 -15.92 -4.15
C LYS A 81 1.81 -15.18 -4.44
N LEU A 82 1.08 -14.78 -3.40
CA LEU A 82 -0.13 -13.95 -3.52
C LEU A 82 0.20 -12.47 -3.82
N GLY A 83 1.47 -12.06 -3.80
CA GLY A 83 1.88 -10.67 -3.95
C GLY A 83 1.51 -9.80 -2.75
N PHE A 84 1.53 -10.38 -1.54
CA PHE A 84 1.22 -9.66 -0.32
C PHE A 84 2.30 -8.63 0.05
N CYS A 85 1.88 -7.39 0.28
CA CYS A 85 2.77 -6.30 0.70
C CYS A 85 3.07 -6.37 2.20
N PHE A 86 4.25 -6.83 2.61
CA PHE A 86 4.59 -6.91 4.04
C PHE A 86 4.81 -5.55 4.71
N SER A 87 4.96 -4.47 3.94
CA SER A 87 4.96 -3.09 4.43
C SER A 87 3.59 -2.42 4.27
N THR A 88 3.45 -1.16 4.69
CA THR A 88 2.25 -0.39 4.39
C THR A 88 2.14 -0.10 2.90
N ILE A 89 0.91 0.06 2.40
CA ILE A 89 0.69 0.43 0.98
C ILE A 89 1.35 1.78 0.66
N TYR A 90 1.34 2.71 1.61
CA TYR A 90 2.04 3.99 1.48
C TYR A 90 3.55 3.81 1.34
N GLU A 91 4.16 2.93 2.13
CA GLU A 91 5.60 2.69 2.06
C GLU A 91 6.02 2.06 0.73
N ARG A 92 5.28 1.04 0.28
CA ARG A 92 5.50 0.41 -1.02
C ARG A 92 5.33 1.42 -2.15
N ASP A 93 4.20 2.13 -2.19
CA ASP A 93 3.91 3.06 -3.28
C ASP A 93 4.88 4.25 -3.27
N TRP A 94 5.32 4.71 -2.09
CA TRP A 94 6.35 5.75 -1.99
C TRP A 94 7.66 5.32 -2.64
N THR A 95 8.15 4.13 -2.25
CA THR A 95 9.43 3.57 -2.68
C THR A 95 9.42 3.18 -4.16
N GLU A 96 8.34 2.55 -4.61
CA GLU A 96 8.28 1.95 -5.95
C GLU A 96 7.72 2.89 -7.02
N LYS A 97 6.94 3.90 -6.63
CA LYS A 97 6.21 4.75 -7.57
C LYS A 97 6.50 6.22 -7.36
N VAL A 98 6.20 6.76 -6.18
CA VAL A 98 6.19 8.20 -5.95
C VAL A 98 7.60 8.78 -6.06
N LEU A 99 8.52 8.35 -5.20
CA LEU A 99 9.86 8.92 -5.13
C LEU A 99 10.66 8.73 -6.43
N PRO A 100 10.63 7.56 -7.09
CA PRO A 100 11.25 7.40 -8.41
C PRO A 100 10.63 8.30 -9.49
N SER A 101 9.30 8.51 -9.45
CA SER A 101 8.63 9.41 -10.41
C SER A 101 8.98 10.88 -10.16
N LEU A 102 9.13 11.30 -8.90
CA LEU A 102 9.58 12.66 -8.57
C LEU A 102 11.01 12.91 -9.08
N LYS A 103 11.92 11.97 -8.81
CA LYS A 103 13.30 12.01 -9.34
C LYS A 103 13.30 12.09 -10.86
N LYS A 104 12.45 11.28 -11.52
CA LYS A 104 12.38 11.28 -12.98
C LYS A 104 11.82 12.57 -13.54
N HIS A 105 10.77 13.13 -12.93
CA HIS A 105 10.23 14.43 -13.33
C HIS A 105 11.29 15.54 -13.23
N GLN A 106 12.07 15.55 -12.14
CA GLN A 106 13.15 16.52 -11.98
C GLN A 106 14.23 16.37 -13.07
N GLN A 107 14.59 15.14 -13.45
CA GLN A 107 15.58 14.89 -14.50
C GLN A 107 15.10 15.35 -15.88
N GLU A 108 13.83 15.13 -16.20
CA GLU A 108 13.25 15.46 -17.51
C GLU A 108 12.98 16.96 -17.68
N PHE A 109 12.51 17.63 -16.62
CA PHE A 109 12.04 19.03 -16.70
C PHE A 109 12.96 20.04 -15.97
N GLY A 110 14.00 19.57 -15.28
CA GLY A 110 14.89 20.40 -14.47
C GLY A 110 14.26 20.91 -13.15
N HIS A 111 12.98 20.60 -12.90
CA HIS A 111 12.24 21.03 -11.71
C HIS A 111 11.24 19.97 -11.23
N CYS A 112 10.79 20.09 -9.97
CA CYS A 112 9.75 19.24 -9.38
C CYS A 112 8.41 19.99 -9.13
N ILE A 113 8.13 20.99 -9.97
CA ILE A 113 6.83 21.66 -10.04
C ILE A 113 5.85 20.78 -10.85
N ILE A 114 5.14 19.90 -10.13
CA ILE A 114 4.21 18.96 -10.75
C ILE A 114 2.79 19.53 -10.73
N SER A 115 2.20 19.66 -11.91
CA SER A 115 0.79 20.05 -12.08
C SER A 115 -0.15 18.98 -11.51
N GLN A 116 -1.28 19.40 -10.94
CA GLN A 116 -2.27 18.48 -10.36
C GLN A 116 -2.81 17.45 -11.37
N GLY A 117 -2.82 17.81 -12.67
CA GLY A 117 -3.26 16.94 -13.77
C GLY A 117 -2.19 15.98 -14.30
N PHE A 118 -0.94 16.11 -13.84
CA PHE A 118 0.17 15.31 -14.37
C PHE A 118 -0.04 13.81 -14.11
N LYS A 119 0.05 13.04 -15.18
CA LYS A 119 -0.01 11.57 -15.20
C LYS A 119 1.36 11.07 -15.65
N VAL A 120 1.92 10.11 -14.92
CA VAL A 120 3.18 9.47 -15.30
C VAL A 120 2.99 8.81 -16.68
N PRO A 121 3.84 9.12 -17.67
CA PRO A 121 3.82 8.47 -18.98
C PRO A 121 4.06 6.96 -18.90
N ASP A 122 3.36 6.22 -19.76
CA ASP A 122 3.41 4.76 -19.82
C ASP A 122 4.57 4.26 -20.71
N CYS A 123 5.74 4.88 -20.56
CA CYS A 123 6.90 4.59 -21.38
C CYS A 123 8.21 4.78 -20.61
N HIS A 124 9.27 4.17 -21.12
CA HIS A 124 10.62 4.46 -20.62
C HIS A 124 10.98 5.93 -20.87
N PRO A 125 11.67 6.59 -19.93
CA PRO A 125 12.38 6.01 -18.78
C PRO A 125 11.61 6.13 -17.46
N TRP A 126 10.28 6.32 -17.49
CA TRP A 126 9.46 6.38 -16.27
C TRP A 126 9.35 5.02 -15.58
N PRO A 127 9.23 4.99 -14.24
CA PRO A 127 9.13 3.74 -13.49
C PRO A 127 7.85 2.99 -13.88
N THR A 128 8.01 1.76 -14.34
CA THR A 128 6.93 0.91 -14.89
C THR A 128 5.77 0.73 -13.91
N LYS A 129 6.05 0.60 -12.62
CA LYS A 129 5.04 0.48 -11.56
C LYS A 129 4.21 1.76 -11.34
N ALA A 130 4.69 2.90 -11.82
CA ALA A 130 4.01 4.17 -11.71
C ALA A 130 3.33 4.59 -13.01
N TRP A 131 3.44 3.82 -14.09
CA TRP A 131 2.76 4.11 -15.35
C TRP A 131 1.27 4.35 -15.11
N GLY A 132 0.83 5.50 -15.60
CA GLY A 132 -0.52 5.99 -15.51
C GLY A 132 -0.97 6.50 -14.15
N MET A 133 -0.09 6.49 -13.16
CA MET A 133 -0.32 7.10 -11.87
C MET A 133 -0.53 8.61 -12.05
N ARG A 134 -1.60 9.14 -11.44
CA ARG A 134 -1.85 10.59 -11.35
C ARG A 134 -0.94 11.21 -10.29
N LEU A 135 0.36 11.29 -10.60
CA LEU A 135 1.39 11.81 -9.69
C LEU A 135 1.04 13.22 -9.19
N GLY A 136 0.44 14.08 -10.00
CA GLY A 136 -0.03 15.40 -9.55
C GLY A 136 -1.02 15.36 -8.39
N LYS A 137 -1.94 14.39 -8.36
CA LYS A 137 -2.87 14.19 -7.24
C LYS A 137 -2.15 13.65 -6.01
N VAL A 138 -1.14 12.80 -6.19
CA VAL A 138 -0.31 12.28 -5.10
C VAL A 138 0.51 13.41 -4.46
N VAL A 139 1.17 14.23 -5.28
CA VAL A 139 1.90 15.43 -4.84
C VAL A 139 1.00 16.39 -4.07
N ASN A 140 -0.22 16.61 -4.54
CA ASN A 140 -1.19 17.43 -3.80
C ASN A 140 -1.50 16.85 -2.41
N LYS A 141 -1.68 15.53 -2.28
CA LYS A 141 -1.90 14.89 -0.97
C LYS A 141 -0.71 15.05 -0.03
N ILE A 142 0.52 14.95 -0.56
CA ILE A 142 1.76 15.19 0.18
C ILE A 142 1.75 16.63 0.73
N ARG A 143 1.50 17.62 -0.14
CA ARG A 143 1.46 19.05 0.24
C ARG A 143 0.40 19.37 1.29
N THR A 144 -0.80 18.80 1.16
CA THR A 144 -1.89 19.05 2.11
C THR A 144 -1.81 18.19 3.37
N GLY A 145 -0.77 17.36 3.54
CA GLY A 145 -0.66 16.42 4.67
C GLY A 145 -1.73 15.32 4.70
N ASN A 146 -2.42 15.07 3.58
CA ASN A 146 -3.50 14.09 3.48
C ASN A 146 -3.00 12.69 3.04
N GLY A 147 -1.69 12.51 2.90
CA GLY A 147 -1.06 11.23 2.58
C GLY A 147 0.45 11.33 2.55
N TYR A 148 1.12 10.21 2.79
CA TYR A 148 2.59 10.10 2.79
C TYR A 148 3.31 11.01 3.80
N VAL A 149 2.65 11.41 4.89
CA VAL A 149 3.23 12.35 5.88
C VAL A 149 4.53 11.80 6.48
N GLU A 150 4.51 10.54 6.90
CA GLU A 150 5.68 9.87 7.48
C GLU A 150 6.82 9.73 6.45
N GLN A 151 6.50 9.29 5.24
CA GLN A 151 7.48 9.09 4.17
C GLN A 151 8.12 10.41 3.74
N ALA A 152 7.31 11.47 3.61
CA ALA A 152 7.78 12.78 3.19
C ALA A 152 8.60 13.47 4.30
N ALA A 153 8.28 13.22 5.58
CA ALA A 153 9.09 13.68 6.70
C ALA A 153 10.43 12.93 6.76
N ARG A 154 10.42 11.59 6.61
CA ARG A 154 11.64 10.75 6.58
C ARG A 154 12.58 11.15 5.44
N ASP A 155 12.04 11.35 4.25
CA ASP A 155 12.82 11.58 3.03
C ASP A 155 12.91 13.07 2.66
N LYS A 156 12.77 13.97 3.64
CA LYS A 156 12.75 15.43 3.44
C LYS A 156 13.99 15.95 2.69
N GLU A 157 15.17 15.41 2.99
CA GLU A 157 16.42 15.78 2.32
C GLU A 157 16.44 15.35 0.86
N ILE A 158 15.89 14.17 0.55
CA ILE A 158 15.76 13.69 -0.83
C ILE A 158 14.78 14.58 -1.60
N LEU A 159 13.67 14.97 -0.97
CA LEU A 159 12.69 15.90 -1.55
C LEU A 159 13.31 17.28 -1.81
N ALA A 160 14.13 17.79 -0.90
CA ALA A 160 14.87 19.03 -1.10
C ALA A 160 15.86 18.93 -2.27
N ALA A 161 16.61 17.82 -2.36
CA ALA A 161 17.58 17.60 -3.43
C ALA A 161 16.95 17.53 -4.83
N VAL A 162 15.70 17.03 -4.94
CA VAL A 162 14.96 17.04 -6.21
C VAL A 162 14.18 18.35 -6.44
N GLY A 163 14.33 19.36 -5.59
CA GLY A 163 13.63 20.65 -5.72
C GLY A 163 12.12 20.51 -5.55
N PHE A 164 11.66 19.62 -4.65
CA PHE A 164 10.23 19.45 -4.36
C PHE A 164 9.68 20.69 -3.68
N VAL A 165 8.73 21.34 -4.34
CA VAL A 165 8.08 22.56 -3.89
C VAL A 165 6.88 22.23 -3.01
N TRP A 166 6.87 22.71 -1.75
CA TRP A 166 5.81 22.43 -0.78
C TRP A 166 4.63 23.41 -0.88
N SER A 167 4.90 24.67 -1.20
CA SER A 167 3.89 25.72 -1.42
C SER A 167 4.15 26.48 -2.73
N GLN A 168 3.11 27.10 -3.31
CA GLN A 168 3.29 27.95 -4.51
C GLN A 168 4.22 29.15 -4.25
N ASP A 169 4.41 29.54 -2.99
CA ASP A 169 5.25 30.68 -2.59
C ASP A 169 6.76 30.34 -2.61
N GLU A 170 7.12 29.06 -2.63
CA GLU A 170 8.52 28.60 -2.74
C GLU A 170 9.01 28.50 -4.19
N ALA A 171 8.16 28.79 -5.18
CA ALA A 171 8.46 28.66 -6.61
C ALA A 171 9.09 29.92 -7.26
N VAL A 172 9.64 30.84 -6.46
CA VAL A 172 10.20 32.14 -6.90
C VAL A 172 11.69 32.05 -7.22
#